data_AF-A0A085N4N9-F1
#
_entry.id   AF-A0A085N4N9-F1
#
_cell.length_a   1.000
_cell.length_b   1.000
_cell.length_c   1.000
_cell.angle_alpha   90.00
_cell.angle_beta   90.00
_cell.angle_gamma   90.00
#
_symmetry.space_group_name_H-M   'P 1'
#
loop_
_entity.id
_entity.type
_entity.pdbx_description
1 polymer ?
#
loop_
_entity_poly.entity_id
_entity_poly.type
_entity_poly.pdbx_seq_one_letter_code
_entity_poly.pdbx_strand_id
1 'polypeptide(L)'
;MAAASWESIKQTTLKDSWTKVRVWADGGRDDREELDEIIRMLKSISICGECERSEVEGWLRSDSEAQGFQMMNDEEIVEFVSNKADMVEDEEQQVEETAGPSTIPWNNAAFQYLEQALRWYEAQEECDRHVPLCLKSVRDLRAQKREITQKQTRIAEFLKKD
;
A
#
# COMPACT_ATOMS: atom_id res chain seq x y z
N MET A 1 9.55 -16.78 24.46
CA MET A 1 10.53 -17.70 23.83
C MET A 1 11.26 -17.12 22.63
N ALA A 2 10.67 -16.21 21.84
CA ALA A 2 11.36 -15.64 20.66
C ALA A 2 12.57 -14.72 21.00
N ALA A 3 12.57 -14.03 22.16
CA ALA A 3 13.65 -13.11 22.54
C ALA A 3 15.02 -13.81 22.70
N ALA A 4 15.05 -14.99 23.35
CA ALA A 4 16.27 -15.77 23.54
C ALA A 4 16.87 -16.30 22.22
N SER A 5 16.08 -16.38 21.14
CA SER A 5 16.55 -16.85 19.84
C SER A 5 17.41 -15.81 19.11
N TRP A 6 17.32 -14.53 19.48
CA TRP A 6 18.12 -13.45 18.89
C TRP A 6 19.54 -13.42 19.44
N GLU A 7 19.74 -13.82 20.70
CA GLU A 7 21.07 -13.89 21.33
C GLU A 7 21.95 -14.99 20.73
N SER A 8 21.35 -16.00 20.11
CA SER A 8 22.08 -17.08 19.42
C SER A 8 22.59 -16.68 18.03
N ILE A 9 22.14 -15.55 17.47
CA ILE A 9 22.53 -15.13 16.14
C ILE A 9 23.87 -14.39 16.20
N LYS A 10 24.85 -14.86 15.42
CA LYS A 10 26.16 -14.21 15.34
C LYS A 10 26.01 -12.85 14.68
N GLN A 11 26.64 -11.83 15.27
CA GLN A 11 26.63 -10.46 14.75
C GLN A 11 27.19 -10.37 13.32
N THR A 12 28.12 -11.27 12.94
CA THR A 12 28.64 -11.38 11.58
C THR A 12 27.56 -11.81 10.59
N THR A 13 26.67 -12.72 10.97
CA THR A 13 25.54 -13.15 10.12
C THR A 13 24.58 -12.00 9.87
N LEU A 14 24.27 -11.19 10.89
CA LEU A 14 23.45 -9.99 10.72
C LEU A 14 24.12 -8.97 9.80
N LYS A 15 25.43 -8.72 9.99
CA LYS A 15 26.20 -7.83 9.12
C LYS A 15 26.22 -8.31 7.67
N ASP A 16 26.52 -9.58 7.42
CA ASP A 16 26.56 -10.15 6.07
C ASP A 16 25.19 -10.12 5.39
N SER A 17 24.12 -10.35 6.16
CA SER A 17 22.74 -10.24 5.68
C SER A 17 22.43 -8.80 5.26
N TRP A 18 22.84 -7.83 6.07
CA TRP A 18 22.62 -6.41 5.81
C TRP A 18 23.45 -5.90 4.63
N THR A 19 24.71 -6.35 4.50
CA THR A 19 25.57 -6.02 3.37
C THR A 19 24.99 -6.55 2.06
N LYS A 20 24.41 -7.76 2.05
CA LYS A 20 23.70 -8.28 0.87
C LYS A 20 22.50 -7.42 0.46
N VAL A 21 21.70 -6.98 1.42
CA VAL A 21 20.55 -6.09 1.16
C VAL A 21 21.03 -4.74 0.60
N ARG A 22 22.13 -4.20 1.14
CA ARG A 22 22.71 -2.94 0.67
C ARG A 22 23.25 -3.03 -0.76
N VAL A 23 23.82 -4.17 -1.16
CA VAL A 23 24.26 -4.40 -2.55
C VAL A 23 23.08 -4.47 -3.52
N TRP A 24 21.91 -4.94 -3.09
CA TRP A 24 20.69 -4.84 -3.89
C TRP A 24 20.17 -3.41 -4.02
N ALA A 25 20.36 -2.57 -3.01
CA ALA A 25 19.98 -1.15 -3.05
C ALA A 25 20.93 -0.29 -3.91
N ASP A 26 22.19 -0.70 -4.05
CA ASP A 26 23.22 -0.01 -4.86
C ASP A 26 23.29 -0.54 -6.31
N GLY A 27 22.49 -1.56 -6.62
CA GLY A 27 22.35 -2.09 -7.97
C GLY A 27 21.52 -1.15 -8.82
N GLY A 28 22.16 -0.10 -9.36
CA GLY A 28 21.58 0.79 -10.37
C GLY A 28 21.28 0.02 -11.66
N ARG A 29 20.18 -0.74 -11.66
CA ARG A 29 19.52 -1.11 -12.91
C ARG A 29 18.92 0.16 -13.50
N ASP A 30 18.95 0.22 -14.83
CA ASP A 30 18.27 1.30 -15.54
C ASP A 30 16.77 1.18 -15.22
N ASP A 31 16.18 2.24 -14.65
CA ASP A 31 14.75 2.33 -14.33
C ASP A 31 13.88 1.89 -15.52
N ARG A 32 14.38 2.09 -16.75
CA ARG A 32 13.75 1.63 -17.98
C ARG A 32 13.71 0.11 -18.14
N GLU A 33 14.79 -0.59 -17.79
CA GLU A 33 14.86 -2.05 -17.85
C GLU A 33 13.95 -2.69 -16.80
N GLU A 34 13.88 -2.10 -15.61
CA GLU A 34 12.97 -2.55 -14.54
C GLU A 34 11.51 -2.34 -14.93
N LEU A 35 11.19 -1.18 -15.49
CA LEU A 35 9.85 -0.88 -16.01
C LEU A 35 9.44 -1.86 -17.12
N ASP A 36 10.34 -2.18 -18.03
CA ASP A 36 10.11 -3.15 -19.09
C ASP A 36 9.89 -4.58 -18.56
N GLU A 37 10.60 -4.96 -17.50
CA GLU A 37 10.43 -6.25 -16.82
C GLU A 37 9.07 -6.33 -16.11
N ILE A 38 8.66 -5.26 -15.41
CA ILE A 38 7.34 -5.16 -14.76
C ILE A 38 6.20 -5.24 -15.78
N ILE A 39 6.29 -4.49 -16.88
CA ILE A 39 5.28 -4.53 -17.96
C ILE A 39 5.20 -5.93 -18.57
N ARG A 40 6.33 -6.60 -18.77
CA ARG A 40 6.37 -7.96 -19.32
C ARG A 40 5.73 -8.97 -18.37
N MET A 41 5.96 -8.84 -17.06
CA MET A 41 5.30 -9.65 -16.05
C MET A 41 3.79 -9.39 -16.01
N LEU A 42 3.37 -8.12 -16.02
CA LEU A 42 1.95 -7.74 -16.03
C LEU A 42 1.22 -8.31 -17.25
N LYS A 43 1.84 -8.28 -18.44
CA LYS A 43 1.29 -8.90 -19.66
C LYS A 43 1.25 -10.42 -19.61
N SER A 44 2.19 -11.05 -18.90
CA SER A 44 2.21 -12.51 -18.71
C SER A 44 1.11 -12.99 -17.77
N ILE A 45 0.69 -12.14 -16.83
CA ILE A 45 -0.46 -12.36 -15.97
C ILE A 45 -1.69 -11.96 -16.80
N SER A 46 -2.44 -12.94 -17.31
CA SER A 46 -3.62 -12.79 -18.19
C SER A 46 -4.73 -11.83 -17.68
N ILE A 47 -4.55 -11.24 -16.49
CA ILE A 47 -5.46 -10.32 -15.83
C ILE A 47 -5.26 -8.87 -16.34
N CYS A 48 -4.09 -8.50 -16.91
CA CYS A 48 -3.85 -7.17 -17.49
C CYS A 48 -3.35 -7.24 -18.94
N GLY A 49 -4.23 -7.61 -19.88
CA GLY A 49 -3.91 -7.62 -21.31
C GLY A 49 -3.61 -6.24 -21.90
N GLU A 50 -4.07 -5.17 -21.25
CA GLU A 50 -4.06 -3.80 -21.79
C GLU A 50 -3.25 -2.79 -20.97
N CYS A 51 -2.46 -3.21 -19.97
CA CYS A 51 -1.63 -2.28 -19.19
C CYS A 51 -0.68 -1.49 -20.11
N GLU A 52 -0.93 -0.19 -20.28
CA GLU A 52 -0.08 0.69 -21.06
C GLU A 52 1.15 1.09 -20.23
N ARG A 53 2.28 1.33 -20.90
CA ARG A 53 3.51 1.80 -20.25
C ARG A 53 3.27 3.07 -19.41
N SER A 54 2.46 3.98 -19.93
CA SER A 54 2.07 5.24 -19.29
C SER A 54 1.37 5.02 -17.95
N GLU A 55 0.52 4.00 -17.86
CA GLU A 55 -0.23 3.64 -16.65
C GLU A 55 0.70 3.07 -15.58
N VAL A 56 1.59 2.15 -15.96
CA VAL A 56 2.59 1.57 -15.06
C VAL A 56 3.57 2.63 -14.55
N GLU A 57 4.00 3.53 -15.42
CA GLU A 57 4.81 4.70 -15.03
C GLU A 57 4.03 5.63 -14.09
N GLY A 58 2.73 5.84 -14.32
CA GLY A 58 1.88 6.62 -13.44
C GLY A 58 1.77 6.00 -12.04
N TRP A 59 1.61 4.68 -11.95
CA TRP A 59 1.56 3.96 -10.67
C TRP A 59 2.88 4.05 -9.92
N LEU A 60 4.02 3.89 -10.61
CA LEU A 60 5.35 4.00 -10.00
C LEU A 60 5.66 5.42 -9.54
N ARG A 61 5.12 6.44 -10.23
CA ARG A 61 5.29 7.85 -9.86
C ARG A 61 4.31 8.30 -8.77
N SER A 62 3.22 7.58 -8.55
CA SER A 62 2.17 7.96 -7.59
C SER A 62 2.72 8.15 -6.16
N ASP A 63 3.69 7.33 -5.77
CA ASP A 63 4.31 7.43 -4.44
C ASP A 63 5.25 8.63 -4.30
N SER A 64 5.82 9.12 -5.42
CA SER A 64 6.72 10.29 -5.43
C SER A 64 5.99 11.62 -5.23
N GLU A 65 4.69 11.66 -5.55
CA GLU A 65 3.85 12.86 -5.41
C GLU A 65 3.12 12.90 -4.05
N ALA A 66 3.17 11.82 -3.28
CA ALA A 66 2.51 11.72 -1.99
C ALA A 66 3.37 12.35 -0.88
N GLN A 67 2.86 13.43 -0.27
CA GLN A 67 3.50 14.11 0.87
C GLN A 67 3.71 13.11 2.02
N GLY A 68 4.97 12.96 2.45
CA GLY A 68 5.39 11.98 3.48
C GLY A 68 5.88 10.64 2.94
N PHE A 69 5.80 10.39 1.63
CA PHE A 69 6.43 9.24 0.94
C PHE A 69 7.58 9.66 0.02
N GLN A 70 7.91 10.95 0.00
CA GLN A 70 9.12 11.48 -0.61
C GLN A 70 10.36 10.75 -0.06
N MET A 71 11.25 10.36 -0.97
CA MET A 71 12.63 10.00 -0.64
C MET A 71 13.35 11.26 -0.18
N MET A 72 13.46 11.44 1.13
CA MET A 72 14.18 12.55 1.75
C MET A 72 15.65 12.18 1.94
N ASN A 73 16.55 13.14 1.70
CA ASN A 73 17.95 12.99 2.10
C ASN A 73 18.13 13.18 3.62
N ASP A 74 19.31 12.83 4.15
CA ASP A 74 19.57 12.86 5.60
C ASP A 74 19.34 14.26 6.19
N GLU A 75 19.70 15.32 5.46
CA GLU A 75 19.48 16.72 5.86
C GLU A 75 17.99 17.11 5.88
N GLU A 76 17.23 16.71 4.85
CA GLU A 76 15.78 16.93 4.72
C GLU A 76 14.99 16.18 5.82
N ILE A 77 15.43 14.97 6.19
CA ILE A 77 14.83 14.20 7.28
C ILE A 77 15.02 14.93 8.62
N VAL A 78 16.23 15.43 8.87
CA VAL A 78 16.55 16.16 10.11
C VAL A 78 15.72 17.44 10.19
N GLU A 79 15.63 18.20 9.10
CA GLU A 79 14.81 19.40 9.02
C GLU A 79 13.32 19.10 9.24
N PHE A 80 12.78 18.05 8.59
CA PHE A 80 11.38 17.64 8.76
C PHE A 80 11.06 17.26 10.21
N VAL A 81 11.93 16.48 10.86
CA VAL A 81 11.74 16.07 12.25
C VAL A 81 11.90 17.25 13.22
N SER A 82 12.83 18.16 12.96
CA SER A 82 13.04 19.35 13.78
C SER A 82 11.91 20.37 13.64
N ASN A 83 11.37 20.57 12.43
CA ASN A 83 10.31 21.54 12.16
C ASN A 83 8.93 21.06 12.65
N LYS A 84 8.70 19.75 12.73
CA LYS A 84 7.44 19.16 13.24
C LYS A 84 7.24 19.36 14.75
N ALA A 85 8.26 19.80 15.49
CA ALA A 85 8.13 20.16 16.89
C ALA A 85 7.41 21.51 17.12
N ASP A 86 7.34 22.37 16.10
CA ASP A 86 6.73 23.71 16.18
C ASP A 86 5.35 23.81 15.49
N MET A 87 4.88 22.76 14.80
CA MET A 87 3.60 22.77 14.07
C MET A 87 2.49 22.01 14.80
N VAL A 88 2.32 22.29 16.10
CA VAL A 88 1.04 22.00 16.75
C VAL A 88 0.13 23.18 16.42
N GLU A 89 -0.98 22.87 15.77
CA GLU A 89 -2.08 23.76 15.35
C GLU A 89 -2.02 24.26 13.90
N ASP A 90 -3.13 23.98 13.22
CA ASP A 90 -3.61 24.58 11.98
C ASP A 90 -3.20 23.94 10.64
N GLU A 91 -3.99 22.95 10.22
CA GLU A 91 -4.38 22.81 8.80
C GLU A 91 -5.88 22.47 8.69
N GLU A 92 -6.73 23.38 9.18
CA GLU A 92 -8.08 23.54 8.65
C GLU A 92 -8.07 24.67 7.61
N GLN A 93 -7.57 24.42 6.39
CA GLN A 93 -7.84 25.32 5.27
C GLN A 93 -8.40 24.60 4.06
N GLN A 94 -9.64 25.02 3.78
CA GLN A 94 -10.53 24.63 2.71
C GLN A 94 -9.93 25.06 1.36
N VAL A 95 -9.97 24.15 0.39
CA VAL A 95 -9.95 24.50 -1.04
C VAL A 95 -11.39 24.42 -1.54
N GLU A 96 -11.94 25.57 -1.89
CA GLU A 96 -13.23 25.72 -2.58
C GLU A 96 -12.98 25.88 -4.10
N GLU A 97 -13.92 25.36 -4.89
CA GLU A 97 -14.08 25.44 -6.36
C GLU A 97 -13.11 24.60 -7.23
N THR A 98 -13.52 23.63 -8.08
CA THR A 98 -14.82 23.27 -8.68
C THR A 98 -14.76 21.81 -9.18
N ALA A 99 -15.34 20.90 -8.41
CA ALA A 99 -15.90 19.59 -8.75
C ALA A 99 -16.09 18.92 -7.40
N GLY A 100 -17.34 18.61 -7.03
CA GLY A 100 -17.69 18.26 -5.65
C GLY A 100 -16.71 17.25 -5.02
N PRO A 101 -16.45 17.35 -3.71
CA PRO A 101 -15.53 16.44 -3.04
C PRO A 101 -15.97 15.03 -3.36
N SER A 102 -15.14 14.29 -4.12
CA SER A 102 -15.26 12.85 -4.23
C SER A 102 -15.02 12.34 -2.82
N THR A 103 -16.11 12.32 -2.07
CA THR A 103 -16.12 11.97 -0.65
C THR A 103 -15.91 10.48 -0.70
N ILE A 104 -14.64 10.05 -0.72
CA ILE A 104 -14.27 8.64 -0.80
C ILE A 104 -15.09 7.95 0.29
N PRO A 105 -16.09 7.12 -0.07
CA PRO A 105 -17.09 6.75 0.89
C PRO A 105 -16.41 5.95 2.00
N TRP A 106 -16.47 6.46 3.23
CA TRP A 106 -15.78 5.84 4.36
C TRP A 106 -16.21 4.38 4.47
N ASN A 107 -15.20 3.51 4.33
CA ASN A 107 -15.10 2.06 4.58
C ASN A 107 -16.34 1.15 4.42
N ASN A 108 -17.50 1.47 4.99
CA ASN A 108 -18.76 0.71 4.83
C ASN A 108 -19.51 1.11 3.54
N ALA A 109 -19.58 2.40 3.21
CA ALA A 109 -20.26 2.84 2.00
C ALA A 109 -19.52 2.35 0.73
N ALA A 110 -18.19 2.42 0.70
CA ALA A 110 -17.38 1.87 -0.39
C ALA A 110 -17.57 0.35 -0.56
N PHE A 111 -17.83 -0.38 0.52
CA PHE A 111 -18.11 -1.81 0.46
C PHE A 111 -19.45 -2.08 -0.24
N GLN A 112 -20.49 -1.32 0.09
CA GLN A 112 -21.80 -1.49 -0.53
C GLN A 112 -21.80 -1.11 -2.01
N TYR A 113 -21.06 -0.06 -2.39
CA TYR A 113 -20.90 0.31 -3.80
C TYR A 113 -20.18 -0.78 -4.60
N LEU A 114 -19.11 -1.36 -4.03
CA LEU A 114 -18.42 -2.49 -4.65
C LEU A 114 -19.34 -3.71 -4.80
N GLU A 115 -20.17 -4.00 -3.81
CA GLU A 115 -21.12 -5.11 -3.88
C GLU A 115 -22.20 -4.90 -4.96
N GLN A 116 -22.74 -3.68 -5.08
CA GLN A 116 -23.69 -3.35 -6.13
C GLN A 116 -23.06 -3.40 -7.53
N ALA A 117 -21.85 -2.87 -7.69
CA ALA A 117 -21.12 -2.92 -8.95
C ALA A 117 -20.84 -4.37 -9.38
N LEU A 118 -20.44 -5.24 -8.44
CA LEU A 118 -20.23 -6.66 -8.72
C LEU A 118 -21.51 -7.37 -9.15
N ARG A 119 -22.64 -7.13 -8.48
CA ARG A 119 -23.93 -7.72 -8.87
C ARG A 119 -24.39 -7.25 -10.25
N TRP A 120 -24.17 -5.99 -10.58
CA TRP A 120 -24.48 -5.45 -11.90
C TRP A 120 -23.59 -6.08 -12.97
N TYR A 121 -22.29 -6.21 -12.71
CA TYR A 121 -21.34 -6.78 -13.66
C TYR A 121 -21.57 -8.28 -13.89
N GLU A 122 -21.92 -9.04 -12.85
CA GLU A 122 -22.28 -10.46 -12.95
C GLU A 122 -23.56 -10.73 -13.74
N ALA A 123 -24.43 -9.72 -13.88
CA ALA A 123 -25.66 -9.82 -14.62
C ALA A 123 -25.49 -9.55 -16.13
N GLN A 124 -24.31 -9.12 -16.58
CA GLN A 124 -24.03 -8.90 -18.00
C GLN A 124 -23.74 -10.21 -18.73
N GLU A 125 -24.15 -10.33 -19.99
CA GLU A 125 -23.99 -11.55 -20.80
C GLU A 125 -22.52 -11.80 -21.17
N GLU A 126 -21.74 -10.73 -21.32
CA GLU A 126 -20.31 -10.74 -21.62
C GLU A 126 -19.42 -10.79 -20.36
N CYS A 127 -19.99 -11.08 -19.19
CA CYS A 127 -19.24 -11.09 -17.93
C CYS A 127 -18.12 -12.14 -17.97
N ASP A 128 -16.87 -11.67 -17.94
CA ASP A 128 -15.73 -12.54 -17.67
C ASP A 128 -15.76 -12.98 -16.21
N ARG A 129 -16.05 -14.26 -15.98
CA ARG A 129 -16.21 -14.86 -14.64
C ARG A 129 -14.94 -14.76 -13.78
N HIS A 130 -13.77 -14.52 -14.38
CA HIS A 130 -12.52 -14.37 -13.64
C HIS A 130 -12.41 -13.03 -12.90
N VAL A 131 -12.98 -11.96 -13.44
CA VAL A 131 -12.91 -10.61 -12.85
C VAL A 131 -13.68 -10.50 -11.51
N PRO A 132 -14.93 -10.99 -11.39
CA PRO A 132 -15.65 -11.03 -10.12
C PRO A 132 -14.98 -11.89 -9.06
N LEU A 133 -14.33 -12.99 -9.45
CA LEU A 133 -13.60 -13.87 -8.52
C LEU A 133 -12.43 -13.13 -7.86
N CYS A 134 -11.62 -12.40 -8.64
CA CYS A 134 -10.55 -11.56 -8.11
C CYS A 134 -11.07 -10.41 -7.23
N LEU A 135 -12.15 -9.76 -7.62
CA LEU A 135 -12.71 -8.65 -6.81
C LEU A 135 -13.35 -9.14 -5.50
N LYS A 136 -13.99 -10.32 -5.51
CA LYS A 136 -14.52 -10.97 -4.30
C LYS A 136 -13.40 -11.37 -3.34
N SER A 137 -12.26 -11.86 -3.83
CA SER A 137 -11.14 -12.20 -2.96
C SER A 137 -10.54 -10.98 -2.26
N VAL A 138 -10.44 -9.83 -2.94
CA VAL A 138 -10.02 -8.55 -2.34
C VAL A 138 -11.00 -8.10 -1.26
N ARG A 139 -12.30 -8.24 -1.51
CA ARG A 139 -13.35 -7.96 -0.52
C ARG A 139 -13.20 -8.85 0.72
N ASP A 140 -13.01 -10.15 0.52
CA ASP A 140 -12.93 -11.12 1.60
C ASP A 140 -11.65 -10.92 2.43
N LEU A 141 -10.53 -10.57 1.80
CA LEU A 141 -9.29 -10.18 2.49
C LEU A 141 -9.49 -8.96 3.40
N ARG A 142 -10.24 -7.96 2.93
CA ARG A 142 -10.55 -6.76 3.72
C ARG A 142 -11.48 -7.08 4.90
N ALA A 143 -12.44 -8.00 4.72
CA ALA A 143 -13.27 -8.51 5.80
C ALA A 143 -12.44 -9.27 6.85
N GLN A 144 -11.53 -10.14 6.42
CA GLN A 144 -10.62 -10.87 7.31
C GLN A 144 -9.72 -9.93 8.12
N LYS A 145 -9.15 -8.88 7.50
CA LYS A 145 -8.38 -7.86 8.22
C LYS A 145 -9.22 -7.18 9.30
N ARG A 146 -10.48 -6.82 9.02
CA ARG A 146 -11.39 -6.24 10.02
C ARG A 146 -11.64 -7.18 11.19
N GLU A 147 -11.88 -8.46 10.92
CA GLU A 147 -12.06 -9.45 11.99
C GLU A 147 -10.82 -9.58 12.87
N ILE A 148 -9.63 -9.61 12.26
CA ILE A 148 -8.36 -9.69 13.00
C ILE A 148 -8.18 -8.44 13.85
N THR A 149 -8.35 -7.24 13.30
CA THR A 149 -8.26 -5.99 14.04
C THR A 149 -9.26 -5.97 15.19
N GLN A 150 -10.52 -6.38 14.98
CA GLN A 150 -11.53 -6.43 16.03
C GLN A 150 -11.16 -7.42 17.15
N LYS A 151 -10.61 -8.60 16.80
CA LYS A 151 -10.10 -9.56 17.78
C LYS A 151 -8.92 -9.00 18.57
N GLN A 152 -7.98 -8.34 17.91
CA GLN A 152 -6.82 -7.71 18.54
C GLN A 152 -7.22 -6.59 19.50
N THR A 153 -8.15 -5.71 19.11
CA THR A 153 -8.67 -4.64 19.97
C THR A 153 -9.32 -5.24 21.23
N ARG A 154 -10.15 -6.29 21.09
CA ARG A 154 -10.76 -6.97 22.24
C ARG A 154 -9.74 -7.58 23.20
N ILE A 155 -8.67 -8.18 22.68
CA ILE A 155 -7.59 -8.75 23.50
C ILE A 155 -6.83 -7.64 24.21
N ALA A 156 -6.51 -6.54 23.52
CA ALA A 156 -5.82 -5.40 24.11
C ALA A 156 -6.66 -4.71 25.20
N GLU A 157 -7.98 -4.62 25.02
CA GLU A 157 -8.91 -4.14 26.05
C GLU A 157 -8.97 -5.07 27.26
N PHE A 158 -8.97 -6.39 27.03
CA PHE A 158 -8.97 -7.37 28.11
C PHE A 158 -7.69 -7.29 28.96
N LEU A 159 -6.52 -7.14 28.33
CA LEU A 159 -5.22 -7.04 29.01
C LEU A 159 -5.01 -5.73 29.77
N LYS A 160 -5.79 -4.67 29.48
CA LYS A 160 -5.74 -3.40 30.20
C LYS A 160 -6.59 -3.39 31.48
N LYS A 161 -7.35 -4.45 31.74
CA LYS A 161 -8.32 -4.52 32.84
C LYS A 161 -7.75 -5.14 34.13
N ASP A 162 -6.45 -5.48 34.15
CA ASP A 162 -5.68 -5.90 35.34
C ASP A 162 -4.68 -4.81 35.75
#